data_AF-A0A0G1IQ23-F1
#
_entry.id   AF-A0A0G1IQ23-F1
#
_cell.length_a   1.000
_cell.length_b   1.000
_cell.length_c   1.000
_cell.angle_alpha   90.00
_cell.angle_beta   90.00
_cell.angle_gamma   90.00
#
_symmetry.space_group_name_H-M   'P 1'
#
loop_
_entity.id
_entity.type
_entity.pdbx_description
1 polymer ?
#
loop_
_entity_poly.entity_id
_entity_poly.type
_entity_poly.pdbx_seq_one_letter_code
_entity_poly.pdbx_strand_id
1 'polypeptide(L)'
;WSDWESWRKYTATQLRADNREWKIYKITDANKVVPAMLVGPYTGWQNRLSVRNVLSFAEMLKIPENYEALSKNDKVLGMMKNWPANTQFIGAVRADNNKIVCVEGHHRATAIALATKNEQPLKVDGEITIALTELAAGEEKLLDEALARGSQKPGQGENVRFGARELLKRFLANNAKTKKAVGLLLIIVGLFLLVTPLTPGSWLVFVGLEFLGIRFFTADKLKKWF
;
A
#
# COMPACT_ATOMS: atom_id res chain seq x y z
N TRP A 1 -17.75 6.57 4.61
CA TRP A 1 -18.63 7.45 3.83
C TRP A 1 -20.07 7.15 4.21
N SER A 2 -20.96 8.15 4.20
CA SER A 2 -22.40 7.95 4.48
C SER A 2 -23.10 7.18 3.37
N ASP A 3 -22.59 7.27 2.15
CA ASP A 3 -23.15 6.69 0.94
C ASP A 3 -22.06 6.60 -0.14
N TRP A 4 -22.35 5.82 -1.19
CA TRP A 4 -21.43 5.57 -2.30
C TRP A 4 -21.22 6.80 -3.20
N GLU A 5 -22.23 7.64 -3.35
CA GLU A 5 -22.20 8.80 -4.23
C GLU A 5 -21.25 9.87 -3.68
N SER A 6 -21.30 10.14 -2.38
CA SER A 6 -20.39 11.04 -1.67
C SER A 6 -18.92 10.62 -1.85
N TRP A 7 -18.63 9.32 -1.82
CA TRP A 7 -17.28 8.80 -2.08
C TRP A 7 -16.84 9.03 -3.52
N ARG A 8 -17.71 8.76 -4.50
CA ARG A 8 -17.43 9.00 -5.92
C ARG A 8 -17.19 10.48 -6.18
N LYS A 9 -18.03 11.36 -5.61
CA LYS A 9 -17.89 12.81 -5.76
C LYS A 9 -16.56 13.31 -5.18
N TYR A 10 -16.18 12.86 -3.99
CA TYR A 10 -14.88 13.20 -3.42
C TYR A 10 -13.71 12.71 -4.28
N THR A 11 -13.80 11.50 -4.80
CA THR A 11 -12.74 10.95 -5.65
C THR A 11 -12.66 11.68 -7.00
N ALA A 12 -13.80 12.06 -7.56
CA ALA A 12 -13.91 12.85 -8.78
C ALA A 12 -13.27 14.23 -8.63
N THR A 13 -13.45 14.90 -7.49
CA THR A 13 -12.83 16.22 -7.24
C THR A 13 -11.31 16.14 -7.14
N GLN A 14 -10.75 15.04 -6.61
CA GLN A 14 -9.28 14.85 -6.56
C GLN A 14 -8.65 14.83 -7.96
N LEU A 15 -9.39 14.36 -8.96
CA LEU A 15 -8.94 14.35 -10.36
C LEU A 15 -9.43 15.58 -11.13
N ARG A 16 -10.12 16.53 -10.49
CA ARG A 16 -10.77 17.69 -11.13
C ARG A 16 -11.72 17.27 -12.24
N ALA A 17 -12.44 16.16 -12.04
CA ALA A 17 -13.27 15.54 -13.07
C ALA A 17 -14.33 16.48 -13.67
N ASP A 18 -14.88 17.41 -12.87
CA ASP A 18 -15.90 18.37 -13.30
C ASP A 18 -15.36 19.41 -14.30
N ASN A 19 -14.04 19.64 -14.30
CA ASN A 19 -13.37 20.64 -15.16
C ASN A 19 -12.76 20.02 -16.42
N ARG A 20 -13.18 18.80 -16.78
CA ARG A 20 -12.56 18.01 -17.84
C ARG A 20 -13.58 17.66 -18.92
N GLU A 21 -13.09 17.57 -20.16
CA GLU A 21 -13.86 17.01 -21.26
C GLU A 21 -13.82 15.48 -21.21
N TRP A 22 -14.99 14.87 -21.32
CA TRP A 22 -15.14 13.42 -21.27
C TRP A 22 -15.65 12.90 -22.61
N LYS A 23 -15.03 11.81 -23.08
CA LYS A 23 -15.45 11.08 -24.27
C LYS A 23 -15.62 9.61 -23.93
N ILE A 24 -16.69 9.00 -24.43
CA ILE A 24 -16.97 7.58 -24.24
C ILE A 24 -16.44 6.82 -25.45
N TYR A 25 -15.65 5.79 -25.18
CA TYR A 25 -15.08 4.90 -26.18
C TYR A 25 -15.55 3.47 -25.96
N LYS A 26 -15.75 2.73 -27.04
CA LYS A 26 -15.94 1.28 -26.99
C LYS A 26 -14.59 0.58 -26.89
N ILE A 27 -14.48 -0.38 -25.98
CA ILE A 27 -13.31 -1.28 -25.90
C ILE A 27 -13.61 -2.52 -26.74
N THR A 28 -12.95 -2.63 -27.89
CA THR A 28 -13.16 -3.74 -28.84
C THR A 28 -12.40 -5.01 -28.46
N ASP A 29 -11.24 -4.88 -27.82
CA ASP A 29 -10.45 -6.01 -27.30
C ASP A 29 -10.11 -5.78 -25.83
N ALA A 30 -11.04 -6.16 -24.96
CA ALA A 30 -10.90 -5.94 -23.52
C ALA A 30 -9.76 -6.76 -22.92
N ASN A 31 -9.56 -8.00 -23.38
CA ASN A 31 -8.50 -8.89 -22.90
C ASN A 31 -7.09 -8.37 -23.25
N LYS A 32 -6.96 -7.46 -24.22
CA LYS A 32 -5.70 -6.75 -24.51
C LYS A 32 -5.61 -5.38 -23.83
N VAL A 33 -6.64 -4.55 -23.98
CA VAL A 33 -6.60 -3.14 -23.57
C VAL A 33 -6.62 -2.99 -22.06
N VAL A 34 -7.51 -3.72 -21.36
CA VAL A 34 -7.72 -3.54 -19.92
C VAL A 34 -6.51 -3.99 -19.08
N PRO A 35 -5.85 -5.14 -19.37
CA PRO A 35 -4.66 -5.53 -18.62
C PRO A 35 -3.49 -4.56 -18.77
N ALA A 36 -3.44 -3.81 -19.89
CA ALA A 36 -2.42 -2.80 -20.16
C ALA A 36 -2.68 -1.44 -19.48
N MET A 37 -3.88 -1.22 -18.91
CA MET A 37 -4.19 0.00 -18.15
C MET A 37 -3.36 0.05 -16.87
N LEU A 38 -2.94 1.26 -16.48
CA LEU A 38 -2.29 1.52 -15.21
C LEU A 38 -3.29 1.37 -14.06
N VAL A 39 -2.84 0.79 -12.95
CA VAL A 39 -3.63 0.72 -11.73
C VAL A 39 -3.84 2.14 -11.21
N GLY A 40 -5.08 2.56 -10.98
CA GLY A 40 -5.41 3.91 -10.49
C GLY A 40 -4.95 4.22 -9.06
N PRO A 41 -5.08 5.50 -8.64
CA PRO A 41 -4.43 6.06 -7.45
C PRO A 41 -5.15 5.74 -6.13
N TYR A 42 -5.52 4.48 -5.91
CA TYR A 42 -6.20 4.05 -4.69
C TYR A 42 -5.27 3.25 -3.79
N THR A 43 -5.17 3.66 -2.52
CA THR A 43 -4.25 3.06 -1.54
C THR A 43 -4.36 1.54 -1.48
N GLY A 44 -5.57 0.98 -1.46
CA GLY A 44 -5.79 -0.47 -1.38
C GLY A 44 -5.22 -1.27 -2.56
N TRP A 45 -5.24 -0.69 -3.77
CA TRP A 45 -4.67 -1.31 -4.96
C TRP A 45 -3.19 -1.01 -5.10
N GLN A 46 -2.81 0.26 -4.88
CA GLN A 46 -1.44 0.72 -4.99
C GLN A 46 -0.50 0.07 -3.95
N ASN A 47 -1.02 -0.36 -2.80
CA ASN A 47 -0.23 -1.08 -1.79
C ASN A 47 0.30 -2.44 -2.26
N ARG A 48 -0.20 -2.93 -3.39
CA ARG A 48 0.26 -4.16 -4.04
C ARG A 48 1.47 -3.94 -4.94
N LEU A 49 1.87 -2.69 -5.17
CA LEU A 49 2.85 -2.31 -6.18
C LEU A 49 4.15 -1.80 -5.55
N SER A 50 5.28 -2.15 -6.17
CA SER A 50 6.60 -1.64 -5.79
C SER A 50 6.80 -0.18 -6.20
N VAL A 51 6.19 0.21 -7.33
CA VAL A 51 6.21 1.58 -7.85
C VAL A 51 4.77 2.06 -8.02
N ARG A 52 4.46 3.23 -7.45
CA ARG A 52 3.11 3.78 -7.40
C ARG A 52 2.75 4.46 -8.72
N ASN A 53 1.48 4.38 -9.13
CA ASN A 53 0.91 5.07 -10.30
C ASN A 53 1.62 4.80 -11.65
N VAL A 54 2.43 3.74 -11.73
CA VAL A 54 3.23 3.40 -12.93
C VAL A 54 2.91 2.02 -13.48
N LEU A 55 2.58 1.04 -12.64
CA LEU A 55 2.39 -0.34 -13.09
C LEU A 55 0.97 -0.61 -13.59
N SER A 56 0.87 -1.42 -14.63
CA SER A 56 -0.38 -1.95 -15.18
C SER A 56 -0.97 -3.09 -14.37
N PHE A 57 -2.22 -3.46 -14.64
CA PHE A 57 -2.83 -4.66 -14.04
C PHE A 57 -2.09 -5.94 -14.43
N ALA A 58 -1.62 -6.05 -15.68
CA ALA A 58 -0.81 -7.17 -16.13
C ALA A 58 0.51 -7.26 -15.34
N GLU A 59 1.19 -6.15 -15.12
CA GLU A 59 2.43 -6.10 -14.32
C GLU A 59 2.18 -6.36 -12.84
N MET A 60 1.09 -5.83 -12.27
CA MET A 60 0.66 -6.12 -10.90
C MET A 60 0.53 -7.63 -10.68
N LEU A 61 -0.02 -8.34 -11.65
CA LEU A 61 -0.22 -9.79 -11.58
C LEU A 61 1.06 -10.58 -11.84
N LYS A 62 2.14 -10.00 -12.38
CA LYS A 62 3.45 -10.68 -12.47
C LYS A 62 4.09 -10.90 -11.10
N ILE A 63 3.70 -10.11 -10.10
CA ILE A 63 4.14 -10.25 -8.70
C ILE A 63 3.47 -11.50 -8.09
N PRO A 64 4.21 -12.54 -7.67
CA PRO A 64 3.65 -13.80 -7.21
C PRO A 64 2.64 -13.67 -6.06
N GLU A 65 2.94 -12.82 -5.08
CA GLU A 65 2.09 -12.59 -3.91
C GLU A 65 0.74 -11.97 -4.30
N ASN A 66 0.75 -11.07 -5.28
CA ASN A 66 -0.48 -10.47 -5.81
C ASN A 66 -1.29 -11.46 -6.59
N TYR A 67 -0.63 -12.25 -7.44
CA TYR A 67 -1.29 -13.29 -8.22
C TYR A 67 -1.99 -14.28 -7.30
N GLU A 68 -1.30 -14.79 -6.28
CA GLU A 68 -1.87 -15.73 -5.32
C GLU A 68 -3.07 -15.11 -4.58
N ALA A 69 -2.92 -13.89 -4.06
CA ALA A 69 -3.98 -13.22 -3.30
C ALA A 69 -5.21 -12.89 -4.16
N LEU A 70 -5.01 -12.44 -5.41
CA LEU A 70 -6.10 -12.04 -6.29
C LEU A 70 -6.79 -13.23 -6.96
N SER A 71 -6.08 -14.36 -7.13
CA SER A 71 -6.67 -15.63 -7.59
C SER A 71 -7.62 -16.26 -6.58
N LYS A 72 -7.65 -15.77 -5.34
CA LYS A 72 -8.55 -16.22 -4.27
C LYS A 72 -9.55 -15.14 -3.84
N ASN A 73 -9.60 -14.00 -4.55
CA ASN A 73 -10.42 -12.87 -4.14
C ASN A 73 -11.86 -13.03 -4.64
N ASP A 74 -12.83 -13.17 -3.73
CA ASP A 74 -14.24 -13.42 -4.07
C ASP A 74 -14.85 -12.37 -5.00
N LYS A 75 -14.47 -11.10 -4.88
CA LYS A 75 -15.00 -10.04 -5.75
C LYS A 75 -14.45 -10.16 -7.17
N VAL A 76 -13.17 -10.49 -7.31
CA VAL A 76 -12.54 -10.70 -8.61
C VAL A 76 -13.09 -11.98 -9.27
N LEU A 77 -13.12 -13.08 -8.53
CA LEU A 77 -13.65 -14.36 -9.01
C LEU A 77 -15.14 -14.27 -9.35
N GLY A 78 -15.91 -13.54 -8.54
CA GLY A 78 -17.32 -13.26 -8.82
C GLY A 78 -17.51 -12.51 -10.14
N MET A 79 -16.67 -11.52 -10.43
CA MET A 79 -16.70 -10.80 -11.73
C MET A 79 -16.28 -11.70 -12.89
N MET A 80 -15.31 -12.59 -12.70
CA MET A 80 -14.92 -13.56 -13.73
C MET A 80 -16.04 -14.55 -14.05
N LYS A 81 -16.78 -15.00 -13.03
CA LYS A 81 -17.87 -15.97 -13.17
C LYS A 81 -19.14 -15.34 -13.77
N ASN A 82 -19.50 -14.15 -13.28
CA ASN A 82 -20.75 -13.48 -13.60
C ASN A 82 -20.47 -12.09 -14.18
N TRP A 83 -19.98 -12.05 -15.41
CA TRP A 83 -19.63 -10.79 -16.06
C TRP A 83 -20.90 -9.99 -16.43
N PRO A 84 -21.02 -8.70 -16.05
CA PRO A 84 -22.14 -7.86 -16.46
C PRO A 84 -22.11 -7.58 -17.96
N ALA A 85 -23.23 -7.83 -18.65
CA ALA A 85 -23.35 -7.62 -20.10
C ALA A 85 -22.91 -6.21 -20.53
N ASN A 86 -23.36 -5.18 -19.82
CA ASN A 86 -22.92 -3.81 -20.07
C ASN A 86 -21.98 -3.36 -18.95
N THR A 87 -20.75 -3.03 -19.33
CA THR A 87 -19.71 -2.61 -18.40
C THR A 87 -19.11 -1.29 -18.87
N GLN A 88 -19.08 -0.30 -17.98
CA GLN A 88 -18.37 0.95 -18.20
C GLN A 88 -17.23 1.12 -17.20
N PHE A 89 -16.04 1.42 -17.72
CA PHE A 89 -14.89 1.89 -16.97
C PHE A 89 -14.83 3.42 -16.97
N ILE A 90 -14.10 3.99 -16.01
CA ILE A 90 -13.67 5.38 -16.06
C ILE A 90 -12.15 5.38 -16.06
N GLY A 91 -11.54 6.14 -16.96
CA GLY A 91 -10.10 6.26 -17.03
C GLY A 91 -9.63 7.66 -17.37
N ALA A 92 -8.33 7.86 -17.23
CA ALA A 92 -7.67 9.09 -17.62
C ALA A 92 -6.42 8.74 -18.44
N VAL A 93 -6.26 9.37 -19.60
CA VAL A 93 -5.08 9.17 -20.47
C VAL A 93 -3.99 10.13 -20.02
N ARG A 94 -2.82 9.62 -19.66
CA ARG A 94 -1.69 10.50 -19.32
C ARG A 94 -1.00 10.97 -20.60
N ALA A 95 -0.85 12.27 -20.78
CA ALA A 95 -0.16 12.84 -21.94
C ALA A 95 1.34 12.51 -21.97
N ASP A 96 1.97 12.25 -20.82
CA ASP A 96 3.42 12.00 -20.72
C ASP A 96 3.85 10.64 -21.29
N ASN A 97 2.99 9.62 -21.21
CA ASN A 97 3.32 8.26 -21.66
C ASN A 97 2.21 7.59 -22.48
N ASN A 98 1.12 8.30 -22.76
CA ASN A 98 -0.05 7.84 -23.52
C ASN A 98 -0.70 6.56 -22.95
N LYS A 99 -0.56 6.32 -21.64
CA LYS A 99 -1.21 5.19 -20.95
C LYS A 99 -2.53 5.61 -20.32
N ILE A 100 -3.48 4.70 -20.35
CA ILE A 100 -4.76 4.83 -19.64
C ILE A 100 -4.56 4.43 -18.18
N VAL A 101 -4.91 5.31 -17.26
CA VAL A 101 -5.03 5.02 -15.84
C VAL A 101 -6.48 4.65 -15.55
N CYS A 102 -6.70 3.48 -14.93
CA CYS A 102 -8.03 3.06 -14.51
C CYS A 102 -8.46 3.84 -13.26
N VAL A 103 -9.39 4.79 -13.43
CA VAL A 103 -9.95 5.59 -12.34
C VAL A 103 -11.07 4.85 -11.64
N GLU A 104 -11.90 4.10 -12.37
CA GLU A 104 -12.95 3.27 -11.77
C GLU A 104 -13.10 1.95 -12.52
N GLY A 105 -13.35 0.88 -11.76
CA GLY A 105 -13.52 -0.47 -12.28
C GLY A 105 -12.41 -1.47 -11.91
N HIS A 106 -11.57 -1.20 -10.91
CA HIS A 106 -10.40 -2.05 -10.59
C HIS A 106 -10.69 -3.53 -10.38
N HIS A 107 -11.81 -3.92 -9.75
CA HIS A 107 -12.16 -5.34 -9.61
C HIS A 107 -12.45 -5.99 -10.97
N ARG A 108 -13.17 -5.28 -11.85
CA ARG A 108 -13.47 -5.71 -13.23
C ARG A 108 -12.20 -5.77 -14.08
N ALA A 109 -11.32 -4.77 -13.94
CA ALA A 109 -10.05 -4.74 -14.65
C ALA A 109 -9.12 -5.88 -14.19
N THR A 110 -9.07 -6.14 -12.89
CA THR A 110 -8.32 -7.26 -12.31
C THR A 110 -8.87 -8.60 -12.78
N ALA A 111 -10.20 -8.75 -12.87
CA ALA A 111 -10.83 -9.97 -13.39
C ALA A 111 -10.42 -10.26 -14.84
N ILE A 112 -10.48 -9.26 -15.73
CA ILE A 112 -10.03 -9.41 -17.13
C ILE A 112 -8.53 -9.74 -17.17
N ALA A 113 -7.70 -9.03 -16.41
CA ALA A 113 -6.25 -9.24 -16.40
C ALA A 113 -5.85 -10.60 -15.84
N LEU A 114 -6.55 -11.08 -14.81
CA LEU A 114 -6.33 -12.41 -14.23
C LEU A 114 -6.75 -13.52 -15.20
N ALA A 115 -7.93 -13.39 -15.81
CA ALA A 115 -8.41 -14.31 -16.83
C ALA A 115 -7.44 -14.42 -18.01
N THR A 116 -6.94 -13.28 -18.50
CA THR A 116 -5.93 -13.21 -19.57
C THR A 116 -4.62 -13.87 -19.14
N LYS A 117 -4.14 -13.59 -17.92
CA LYS A 117 -2.92 -14.21 -17.38
C LYS A 117 -3.04 -15.73 -17.24
N ASN A 118 -4.25 -16.23 -16.94
CA ASN A 118 -4.53 -17.65 -16.81
C ASN A 118 -4.79 -18.34 -18.16
N GLU A 119 -4.56 -17.65 -19.28
CA GLU A 119 -4.82 -18.15 -20.63
C GLU A 119 -6.29 -18.55 -20.85
N GLN A 120 -7.19 -17.96 -20.06
CA GLN A 120 -8.64 -18.14 -20.13
C GLN A 120 -9.31 -16.78 -20.30
N PRO A 121 -9.11 -16.09 -21.44
CA PRO A 121 -9.65 -14.75 -21.65
C PRO A 121 -11.17 -14.73 -21.46
N LEU A 122 -11.68 -13.65 -20.83
CA LEU A 122 -13.11 -13.54 -20.57
C LEU A 122 -13.85 -13.40 -21.91
N LYS A 123 -14.89 -14.22 -22.07
CA LYS A 123 -15.91 -14.04 -23.10
C LYS A 123 -16.88 -13.00 -22.59
N VAL A 124 -17.03 -11.92 -23.34
CA VAL A 124 -17.90 -10.80 -22.97
C VAL A 124 -19.01 -10.73 -23.99
N ASP A 125 -20.22 -11.08 -23.56
CA ASP A 125 -21.41 -11.17 -24.43
C ASP A 125 -22.15 -9.82 -24.55
N GLY A 126 -21.52 -8.71 -24.17
CA GLY A 126 -22.11 -7.38 -24.25
C GLY A 126 -21.07 -6.27 -24.40
N GLU A 127 -21.48 -5.03 -24.16
CA GLU A 127 -20.64 -3.87 -24.46
C GLU A 127 -19.74 -3.47 -23.29
N ILE A 128 -18.44 -3.33 -23.58
CA ILE A 128 -17.49 -2.68 -22.70
C ILE A 128 -17.18 -1.29 -23.25
N THR A 129 -17.47 -0.27 -22.45
CA THR A 129 -17.09 1.12 -22.72
C THR A 129 -16.14 1.67 -21.67
N ILE A 130 -15.48 2.77 -22.01
CA ILE A 130 -14.68 3.56 -21.08
C ILE A 130 -14.92 5.04 -21.32
N ALA A 131 -15.27 5.77 -20.25
CA ALA A 131 -15.23 7.22 -20.25
C ALA A 131 -13.79 7.67 -20.00
N LEU A 132 -13.22 8.41 -20.94
CA LEU A 132 -11.86 8.92 -20.86
C LEU A 132 -11.85 10.44 -20.84
N THR A 133 -10.95 10.97 -20.02
CA THR A 133 -10.43 12.33 -20.07
C THR A 133 -8.92 12.28 -20.28
N GLU A 134 -8.32 13.38 -20.71
CA GLU A 134 -6.87 13.55 -20.71
C GLU A 134 -6.37 14.14 -19.39
N LEU A 135 -5.18 13.72 -18.97
CA LEU A 135 -4.33 14.38 -17.98
C LEU A 135 -3.17 15.00 -18.76
N ALA A 136 -3.07 16.34 -18.74
CA ALA A 136 -2.00 17.04 -19.43
C ALA A 136 -0.62 16.69 -18.85
N ALA A 137 0.45 16.97 -19.59
CA ALA A 137 1.81 16.77 -19.09
C ALA A 137 2.04 17.61 -17.82
N GLY A 138 2.58 17.01 -16.76
CA GLY A 138 2.72 17.62 -15.44
C GLY A 138 1.50 17.44 -14.53
N GLU A 139 0.38 16.92 -15.04
CA GLU A 139 -0.80 16.54 -14.24
C GLU A 139 -0.72 15.12 -13.68
N GLU A 140 0.29 14.31 -14.04
CA GLU A 140 0.50 12.99 -13.43
C GLU A 140 0.67 13.06 -11.91
N LYS A 141 1.18 14.19 -11.39
CA LYS A 141 1.24 14.47 -9.95
C LYS A 141 -0.12 14.49 -9.26
N LEU A 142 -1.22 14.76 -9.99
CA LEU A 142 -2.57 14.67 -9.42
C LEU A 142 -2.89 13.24 -8.96
N LEU A 143 -2.32 12.22 -9.63
CA LEU A 143 -2.46 10.83 -9.21
C LEU A 143 -1.70 10.56 -7.90
N ASP A 144 -0.54 11.18 -7.72
CA ASP A 144 0.24 11.07 -6.48
C ASP A 144 -0.45 11.83 -5.33
N GLU A 145 -0.98 13.02 -5.61
CA GLU A 145 -1.77 13.80 -4.64
C GLU A 145 -3.08 13.08 -4.27
N ALA A 146 -3.76 12.46 -5.24
CA ALA A 146 -4.96 11.66 -4.99
C ALA A 146 -4.63 10.44 -4.12
N LEU A 147 -3.54 9.73 -4.44
CA LEU A 147 -3.07 8.60 -3.65
C LEU A 147 -2.67 9.01 -2.23
N ALA A 148 -1.99 10.14 -2.07
CA ALA A 148 -1.55 10.67 -0.78
C ALA A 148 -2.74 11.10 0.09
N ARG A 149 -3.73 11.77 -0.50
CA ARG A 149 -5.01 12.09 0.17
C ARG A 149 -5.80 10.85 0.51
N GLY A 150 -5.66 9.80 -0.29
CA GLY A 150 -6.41 8.57 -0.18
C GLY A 150 -7.90 8.80 -0.42
N SER A 151 -8.66 7.72 -0.26
CA SER A 151 -10.10 7.70 -0.50
C SER A 151 -10.94 7.65 0.79
N GLN A 152 -10.31 7.94 1.93
CA GLN A 152 -10.97 8.03 3.24
C GLN A 152 -11.59 9.41 3.42
N LYS A 153 -12.64 9.52 4.24
CA LYS A 153 -13.37 10.78 4.46
C LYS A 153 -12.41 11.83 5.09
N PRO A 154 -12.35 13.07 4.60
CA PRO A 154 -11.62 14.15 5.27
C PRO A 154 -12.06 14.27 6.73
N GLY A 155 -11.11 14.25 7.67
CA GLY A 155 -11.38 14.25 9.12
C GLY A 155 -11.63 12.88 9.77
N GLN A 156 -11.74 11.78 8.99
CA GLN A 156 -11.62 10.40 9.51
C GLN A 156 -10.21 9.84 9.35
N GLY A 157 -9.32 10.57 8.67
CA GLY A 157 -7.90 10.46 8.91
C GLY A 157 -7.54 11.21 10.18
N GLU A 158 -7.88 10.66 11.36
CA GLU A 158 -6.91 10.83 12.44
C GLU A 158 -5.58 10.37 11.85
N ASN A 159 -4.57 11.23 11.99
CA ASN A 159 -3.21 10.95 11.63
C ASN A 159 -2.95 9.45 11.82
N VAL A 160 -2.69 8.70 10.75
CA VAL A 160 -1.88 7.50 10.93
C VAL A 160 -0.50 8.04 11.25
N ARG A 161 -0.34 8.53 12.49
CA ARG A 161 0.90 8.46 13.23
C ARG A 161 1.17 6.96 13.21
N PHE A 162 1.91 6.52 12.20
CA PHE A 162 2.49 5.20 12.25
C PHE A 162 3.29 5.21 13.55
N GLY A 163 2.78 4.53 14.57
CA GLY A 163 3.53 4.35 15.80
C GLY A 163 4.88 3.77 15.42
N ALA A 164 5.95 4.16 16.13
CA ALA A 164 7.30 3.71 15.82
C ALA A 164 7.37 2.17 15.61
N ARG A 165 6.52 1.41 16.31
CA ARG A 165 6.34 -0.05 16.17
C ARG A 165 5.94 -0.49 14.76
N GLU A 166 5.04 0.21 14.09
CA GLU A 166 4.51 -0.19 12.78
C GLU A 166 5.45 0.24 11.65
N LEU A 167 6.16 1.38 11.80
CA LEU A 167 7.28 1.74 10.92
C LEU A 167 8.42 0.72 11.06
N LEU A 168 8.75 0.34 12.30
CA LEU A 168 9.80 -0.64 12.58
C LEU A 168 9.46 -2.02 12.01
N LYS A 169 8.23 -2.51 12.19
CA LYS A 169 7.78 -3.78 11.60
C LYS A 169 7.93 -3.78 10.08
N ARG A 170 7.52 -2.69 9.41
CA ARG A 170 7.61 -2.58 7.95
C ARG A 170 9.06 -2.48 7.46
N PHE A 171 9.89 -1.70 8.16
CA PHE A 171 11.31 -1.58 7.85
C PHE A 171 12.05 -2.91 8.02
N LEU A 172 11.75 -3.63 9.10
CA LEU A 172 12.33 -4.95 9.36
C LEU A 172 11.78 -6.01 8.39
N ALA A 173 10.50 -5.97 8.00
CA ALA A 173 9.90 -6.97 7.12
C ALA A 173 10.52 -7.01 5.70
N ASN A 174 10.97 -5.86 5.18
CA ASN A 174 11.27 -5.71 3.76
C ASN A 174 12.70 -6.09 3.33
N ASN A 175 13.62 -6.44 4.24
CA ASN A 175 14.97 -6.83 3.82
C ASN A 175 15.69 -7.70 4.87
N ALA A 176 16.07 -8.93 4.47
CA ALA A 176 16.80 -9.86 5.33
C ALA A 176 18.16 -9.30 5.81
N LYS A 177 18.81 -8.42 5.03
CA LYS A 177 20.05 -7.75 5.42
C LYS A 177 19.82 -6.72 6.53
N THR A 178 18.70 -6.00 6.48
CA THR A 178 18.32 -4.99 7.50
C THR A 178 18.00 -5.64 8.85
N LYS A 179 17.32 -6.81 8.85
CA LYS A 179 17.09 -7.57 10.09
C LYS A 179 18.40 -7.96 10.79
N LYS A 180 19.39 -8.41 10.01
CA LYS A 180 20.72 -8.78 10.53
C LYS A 180 21.47 -7.57 11.10
N ALA A 181 21.45 -6.44 10.39
CA ALA A 181 22.12 -5.21 10.84
C ALA A 181 21.51 -4.66 12.14
N VAL A 182 20.18 -4.61 12.23
CA VAL A 182 19.48 -4.15 13.46
C VAL A 182 19.74 -5.12 14.62
N GLY A 183 19.71 -6.43 14.37
CA GLY A 183 20.05 -7.43 15.38
C GLY A 183 21.47 -7.27 15.93
N LEU A 184 22.46 -7.08 15.05
CA LEU A 184 23.85 -6.85 15.44
C LEU A 184 24.00 -5.56 16.26
N LEU A 185 23.34 -4.49 15.84
CA LEU A 185 23.36 -3.21 16.55
C LEU A 185 22.74 -3.32 17.95
N LEU A 186 21.64 -4.07 18.10
CA LEU A 186 21.02 -4.33 19.41
C LEU A 186 21.92 -5.16 20.33
N ILE A 187 22.66 -6.12 19.79
CA ILE A 187 23.65 -6.90 20.56
C ILE A 187 24.77 -5.99 21.06
N ILE A 188 25.32 -5.11 20.19
CA ILE A 188 26.36 -4.15 20.56
C ILE A 188 25.87 -3.19 21.63
N VAL A 189 24.66 -2.64 21.48
CA VAL A 189 24.04 -1.76 22.48
C VAL A 189 23.82 -2.51 23.81
N GLY A 190 23.34 -3.75 23.76
CA GLY A 190 23.16 -4.58 24.96
C GLY A 190 24.47 -4.84 25.70
N LEU A 191 25.55 -5.13 24.98
CA LEU A 191 26.90 -5.28 25.55
C LEU A 191 27.42 -3.96 26.12
N PHE A 192 27.17 -2.84 25.44
CA PHE A 192 27.57 -1.52 25.91
C PHE A 192 26.87 -1.16 27.22
N LEU A 193 25.55 -1.38 27.30
CA LEU A 193 24.77 -1.19 28.53
C LEU A 193 25.23 -2.10 29.68
N LEU A 194 25.80 -3.26 29.38
CA LEU A 194 26.36 -4.16 30.39
C LEU A 194 27.68 -3.62 30.98
N VAL A 195 28.50 -2.98 30.16
CA VAL A 195 29.87 -2.54 30.52
C VAL A 195 29.90 -1.08 31.02
N THR A 196 28.87 -0.26 30.73
CA THR A 196 28.81 1.13 31.20
C THR A 196 28.12 1.25 32.57
N PRO A 197 28.83 1.63 33.65
CA PRO A 197 28.31 1.59 35.03
C PRO A 197 27.27 2.68 35.36
N LEU A 198 26.94 3.56 34.41
CA LEU A 198 26.03 4.70 34.61
C LEU A 198 24.64 4.51 33.97
N THR A 199 24.33 3.30 33.48
CA THR A 199 22.99 3.00 32.98
C THR A 199 22.15 2.30 34.05
N PRO A 200 20.88 2.70 34.30
CA PRO A 200 20.05 2.15 35.38
C PRO A 200 19.91 0.62 35.35
N GLY A 201 20.09 0.00 34.19
CA GLY A 201 20.09 -1.46 34.01
C GLY A 201 21.31 -2.17 34.61
N SER A 202 22.48 -1.53 34.68
CA SER A 202 23.70 -2.16 35.23
C SER A 202 23.61 -2.32 36.75
N TRP A 203 22.69 -1.62 37.42
CA TRP A 203 22.46 -1.75 38.85
C TRP A 203 21.69 -3.02 39.23
N LEU A 204 21.01 -3.67 38.25
CA LEU A 204 20.40 -4.98 38.46
C LEU A 204 21.43 -6.06 38.81
N VAL A 205 22.70 -5.88 38.46
CA VAL A 205 23.77 -6.78 38.92
C VAL A 205 23.92 -6.73 40.44
N PHE A 206 23.86 -5.55 41.06
CA PHE A 206 23.91 -5.44 42.53
C PHE A 206 22.69 -6.06 43.19
N VAL A 207 21.49 -5.82 42.64
CA VAL A 207 20.24 -6.43 43.13
C VAL A 207 20.27 -7.97 42.97
N GLY A 208 20.77 -8.48 41.84
CA GLY A 208 20.90 -9.92 41.59
C GLY A 208 21.94 -10.60 42.48
N LEU A 209 23.06 -9.93 42.76
CA LEU A 209 24.11 -10.43 43.67
C LEU A 209 23.63 -10.47 45.13
N GLU A 210 22.75 -9.55 45.53
CA GLU A 210 22.16 -9.54 46.87
C GLU A 210 21.16 -10.70 47.07
N PHE A 211 20.38 -11.05 46.04
CA PHE A 211 19.54 -12.27 46.03
C PHE A 211 20.38 -13.57 46.09
N LEU A 212 21.62 -13.54 45.62
CA LEU A 212 22.58 -14.66 45.71
C LEU A 212 23.33 -14.69 47.06
N GLY A 213 22.96 -13.83 48.02
CA GLY A 213 23.52 -13.83 49.38
C GLY A 213 24.88 -13.14 49.52
N ILE A 214 25.36 -12.46 48.48
CA ILE A 214 26.64 -11.74 48.50
C ILE A 214 26.37 -10.33 49.04
N ARG A 215 26.48 -10.16 50.36
CA ARG A 215 26.34 -8.85 51.03
C ARG A 215 27.60 -7.99 50.79
N PHE A 216 27.44 -6.85 50.13
CA PHE A 216 28.50 -5.84 50.07
C PHE A 216 28.60 -5.08 51.41
N PHE A 217 29.61 -5.43 52.20
CA PHE A 217 29.99 -4.76 53.44
C PHE A 217 30.67 -3.41 53.16
N THR A 218 29.90 -2.35 52.93
CA THR A 218 30.44 -0.97 53.00
C THR A 218 29.36 0.12 53.18
N ALA A 219 28.33 -0.14 53.99
CA ALA A 219 27.42 0.92 54.44
C ALA A 219 28.07 1.83 55.51
N ASP A 220 29.06 1.31 56.26
CA ASP A 220 29.65 2.05 57.39
C ASP A 220 30.68 3.12 56.98
N LYS A 221 31.15 3.12 55.72
CA LYS A 221 32.12 4.13 55.22
C LYS A 221 31.51 5.28 54.43
N LEU A 222 30.27 5.18 53.94
CA LEU A 222 29.62 6.28 53.21
C LEU A 222 29.07 7.39 54.13
N LYS A 223 28.90 7.12 55.42
CA LYS A 223 28.37 8.07 56.41
C LYS A 223 29.39 9.11 56.90
N LYS A 224 30.62 9.10 56.37
CA LYS A 224 31.65 10.12 56.65
C LYS A 224 31.74 11.20 55.56
N TRP A 225 30.87 11.17 54.56
CA TRP A 225 30.87 12.13 53.45
C TRP A 225 29.50 12.75 53.14
N PHE A 226 28.51 12.55 54.03
CA PHE A 226 27.24 13.28 54.10
C PHE A 226 26.90 13.56 55.56
#